data_AF-A0A352NC19-F1
#
_entry.id   AF-A0A352NC19-F1
#
_cell.length_a   1.000
_cell.length_b   1.000
_cell.length_c   1.000
_cell.angle_alpha   90.00
_cell.angle_beta   90.00
_cell.angle_gamma   90.00
#
_symmetry.space_group_name_H-M   'P 1'
#
loop_
_entity.id
_entity.type
_entity.pdbx_description
1 polymer ?
#
loop_
_entity_poly.entity_id
_entity_poly.type
_entity_poly.pdbx_seq_one_letter_code
_entity_poly.pdbx_strand_id
1 'polypeptide(L)'
;MLKGTTKSGFRYEIPAQNLDDYELLEVAAEVDSNMALIPKMVIMLLGERQTANLKSFLKKRDGYVSTEKIGVELHDIMSGEHELKNS
;
A
#
# COMPACT_ATOMS: atom_id res chain seq x y z
N MET A 1 1.69 6.00 14.60
CA MET A 1 1.34 6.37 13.22
C MET A 1 2.64 6.59 12.46
N LEU A 2 2.88 5.79 11.43
CA LEU A 2 4.00 5.92 10.51
C LEU A 2 3.57 6.80 9.34
N LYS A 3 4.38 7.80 9.02
CA LYS A 3 4.14 8.73 7.90
C LYS A 3 5.25 8.56 6.89
N GLY A 4 4.91 8.59 5.62
CA GLY A 4 5.88 8.47 4.54
C GLY A 4 5.39 9.05 3.24
N THR A 5 6.29 9.11 2.27
CA THR A 5 5.98 9.47 0.90
C THR A 5 6.60 8.41 0.00
N THR A 6 5.80 7.80 -0.87
CA THR A 6 6.32 6.84 -1.83
C THR A 6 7.24 7.52 -2.84
N LYS A 7 8.09 6.75 -3.53
CA LYS A 7 8.94 7.24 -4.62
C LYS A 7 8.18 7.98 -5.70
N SER A 8 6.90 7.65 -5.90
CA SER A 8 6.06 8.32 -6.89
C SER A 8 5.39 9.59 -6.38
N GLY A 9 5.52 9.90 -5.09
CA GLY A 9 5.03 11.12 -4.45
C GLY A 9 3.73 10.96 -3.65
N PHE A 10 3.22 9.74 -3.48
CA PHE A 10 2.03 9.49 -2.68
C PHE A 10 2.35 9.59 -1.18
N ARG A 11 1.66 10.49 -0.48
CA ARG A 11 1.81 10.66 0.97
C ARG A 11 0.84 9.76 1.72
N TYR A 12 1.33 9.07 2.74
CA TYR A 12 0.54 8.17 3.56
C TYR A 12 0.84 8.35 5.06
N GLU A 13 -0.14 7.98 5.88
CA GLU A 13 -0.09 7.97 7.34
C GLU A 13 -0.86 6.76 7.85
N ILE A 14 -0.17 5.67 8.21
CA ILE A 14 -0.79 4.41 8.65
C ILE A 14 -0.38 4.03 10.07
N PRO A 15 -1.17 3.25 10.81
CA PRO A 15 -0.69 2.62 12.03
C PRO A 15 0.48 1.67 11.71
N ALA A 16 1.55 1.70 12.52
CA ALA A 16 2.71 0.82 12.30
C ALA A 16 2.34 -0.68 12.40
N GLN A 17 1.34 -1.00 13.24
CA GLN A 17 0.82 -2.37 13.36
C GLN A 17 0.26 -2.94 12.05
N ASN A 18 -0.21 -2.10 11.11
CA ASN A 18 -0.74 -2.59 9.83
C ASN A 18 0.35 -3.25 8.97
N LEU A 19 1.62 -2.88 9.17
CA LEU A 19 2.76 -3.47 8.46
C LEU A 19 3.26 -4.76 9.10
N ASP A 20 2.95 -4.97 10.38
CA ASP A 20 3.30 -6.16 11.17
C ASP A 20 2.09 -7.11 11.32
N ASP A 21 1.01 -6.87 10.56
CA ASP A 21 -0.23 -7.63 10.64
C ASP A 21 -0.09 -8.98 9.94
N TYR A 22 -0.25 -10.06 10.70
CA TYR A 22 -0.16 -11.42 10.17
C TYR A 22 -1.26 -11.74 9.15
N GLU A 23 -2.48 -11.18 9.32
CA GLU A 23 -3.54 -11.37 8.33
C GLU A 23 -3.20 -10.68 7.00
N LEU A 24 -2.46 -9.57 7.04
CA LEU A 24 -1.95 -8.92 5.83
C LEU A 24 -0.94 -9.82 5.12
N LEU A 25 -0.05 -10.50 5.87
CA LEU A 25 0.92 -11.45 5.32
C LEU A 25 0.23 -12.65 4.64
N GLU A 26 -0.82 -13.20 5.25
CA GLU A 26 -1.59 -14.29 4.66
C GLU A 26 -2.22 -13.87 3.32
N VAL A 27 -2.85 -12.69 3.28
CA VAL A 27 -3.42 -12.15 2.04
C VAL A 27 -2.32 -11.88 1.00
N ALA A 28 -1.17 -11.37 1.42
CA ALA A 28 -0.03 -11.12 0.55
C ALA A 28 0.61 -12.40 0.00
N ALA A 29 0.51 -13.54 0.70
CA ALA A 29 0.97 -14.82 0.20
C ALA A 29 0.06 -15.40 -0.90
N GLU A 30 -1.23 -15.01 -0.91
CA GLU A 30 -2.22 -15.55 -1.85
C GLU A 30 -2.44 -14.69 -3.10
N VAL A 31 -1.96 -13.44 -3.15
CA VAL A 31 -2.23 -12.53 -4.27
C VAL A 31 -1.67 -13.00 -5.61
N ASP A 32 -0.59 -13.78 -5.63
CA ASP A 32 -0.06 -14.40 -6.85
C ASP A 32 -1.04 -15.43 -7.45
N SER A 33 -1.79 -16.13 -6.60
CA SER A 33 -2.81 -17.10 -7.02
C SER A 33 -4.18 -16.46 -7.22
N ASN A 34 -4.45 -15.33 -6.56
CA ASN A 34 -5.73 -14.63 -6.61
C ASN A 34 -5.57 -13.10 -6.58
N MET A 35 -5.47 -12.50 -7.76
CA MET A 35 -5.34 -11.04 -7.91
C MET A 35 -6.55 -10.25 -7.38
N ALA A 36 -7.71 -10.89 -7.18
CA ALA A 36 -8.88 -10.23 -6.60
C ALA A 36 -8.69 -9.86 -5.12
N LEU A 37 -7.61 -10.34 -4.48
CA LEU A 37 -7.24 -10.00 -3.11
C LEU A 37 -6.46 -8.68 -2.99
N ILE A 38 -5.91 -8.15 -4.09
CA ILE A 38 -5.16 -6.88 -4.06
C ILE A 38 -5.97 -5.72 -3.45
N PRO A 39 -7.24 -5.48 -3.81
CA PRO A 39 -8.05 -4.44 -3.16
C PRO A 39 -8.19 -4.64 -1.65
N LYS A 40 -8.34 -5.88 -1.18
CA LYS A 40 -8.42 -6.21 0.25
C LYS A 40 -7.11 -5.85 0.96
N MET A 41 -5.98 -6.30 0.40
CA MET A 41 -4.64 -6.04 0.93
C MET A 41 -4.35 -4.54 1.05
N VAL A 42 -4.72 -3.74 0.04
CA VAL A 42 -4.54 -2.29 0.07
C VAL A 42 -5.37 -1.64 1.18
N ILE A 43 -6.62 -2.10 1.39
CA ILE A 43 -7.48 -1.60 2.46
C ILE A 43 -6.95 -2.01 3.84
N MET A 44 -6.44 -3.24 4.00
CA MET A 44 -5.83 -3.68 5.26
C MET A 44 -4.62 -2.81 5.62
N LEU A 45 -3.75 -2.53 4.65
CA LEU A 45 -2.57 -1.71 4.88
C LEU A 45 -2.91 -0.24 5.14
N LEU A 46 -3.71 0.37 4.27
CA LEU A 46 -3.92 1.83 4.24
C LEU A 46 -5.20 2.30 4.96
N GLY A 47 -6.13 1.40 5.20
CA GLY A 47 -7.52 1.71 5.54
C GLY A 47 -8.30 2.25 4.32
N GLU A 48 -9.63 2.34 4.46
CA GLU A 48 -10.51 2.73 3.36
C GLU A 48 -10.24 4.14 2.83
N ARG A 49 -10.03 5.10 3.74
CA ARG A 49 -9.84 6.51 3.39
C ARG A 49 -8.58 6.72 2.55
N GLN A 50 -7.45 6.17 2.97
CA GLN A 50 -6.20 6.35 2.23
C GLN A 50 -6.15 5.49 0.97
N THR A 51 -6.83 4.34 0.96
CA THR A 51 -7.04 3.56 -0.27
C THR A 51 -7.76 4.38 -1.34
N ALA A 52 -8.80 5.13 -0.97
CA ALA A 52 -9.47 6.04 -1.89
C ALA A 52 -8.56 7.19 -2.36
N ASN A 53 -7.73 7.72 -1.46
CA ASN A 53 -6.74 8.74 -1.80
C ASN A 53 -5.69 8.23 -2.79
N LEU A 54 -5.17 7.01 -2.59
CA LEU A 54 -4.21 6.37 -3.48
C LEU A 54 -4.81 6.19 -4.88
N LYS A 55 -6.02 5.63 -4.97
CA LYS A 55 -6.75 5.49 -6.24
C LYS A 55 -6.94 6.84 -6.93
N SER A 56 -7.31 7.88 -6.18
CA SER A 56 -7.48 9.22 -6.72
C SER A 56 -6.16 9.84 -7.20
N PHE A 57 -5.07 9.62 -6.48
CA PHE A 57 -3.73 10.06 -6.84
C PHE A 57 -3.27 9.42 -8.16
N LEU A 58 -3.38 8.09 -8.27
CA LEU A 58 -3.03 7.36 -9.49
C LEU A 58 -3.92 7.78 -10.66
N LYS A 59 -5.24 7.90 -10.46
CA LYS A 59 -6.17 8.35 -11.51
C LYS A 59 -5.87 9.77 -11.98
N LYS A 60 -5.49 10.69 -11.10
CA LYS A 60 -5.11 12.07 -11.48
C LYS A 60 -3.82 12.10 -12.29
N ARG A 61 -2.85 11.24 -11.97
CA ARG A 61 -1.56 11.18 -12.65
C ARG A 61 -1.66 10.52 -14.02
N ASP A 62 -2.40 9.41 -14.10
CA ASP A 62 -2.35 8.48 -15.23
C ASP A 62 -3.67 8.39 -16.01
N GLY A 63 -4.74 9.06 -15.55
CA GLY A 63 -6.09 8.97 -16.13
C GLY A 63 -6.88 7.73 -15.71
N TYR A 64 -6.20 6.69 -15.21
CA TYR A 64 -6.78 5.45 -14.70
C TYR A 64 -5.97 4.90 -13.52
N VAL A 65 -6.50 3.88 -12.84
CA VAL A 65 -5.83 3.21 -11.73
C VAL A 65 -5.30 1.87 -12.23
N SER A 66 -3.98 1.79 -12.47
CA SER A 66 -3.32 0.52 -12.84
C SER A 66 -3.07 -0.34 -11.61
N THR A 67 -3.35 -1.64 -11.71
CA THR A 67 -3.04 -2.64 -10.67
C THR A 67 -1.53 -2.72 -10.41
N GLU A 68 -0.69 -2.66 -11.45
CA GLU A 68 0.77 -2.65 -11.30
C GLU A 68 1.23 -1.46 -10.47
N LYS A 69 0.67 -0.27 -10.74
CA LYS A 69 1.04 0.95 -10.01
C LYS A 69 0.63 0.86 -8.55
N ILE A 70 -0.54 0.29 -8.24
CA ILE A 70 -0.90 -0.01 -6.85
C ILE A 70 0.14 -0.91 -6.20
N GLY A 71 0.56 -1.98 -6.87
CA GLY A 71 1.59 -2.90 -6.37
C GLY A 71 2.91 -2.21 -6.06
N VAL A 72 3.38 -1.32 -6.96
CA VAL A 72 4.60 -0.52 -6.74
C VAL A 72 4.48 0.37 -5.50
N GLU A 73 3.35 1.08 -5.34
CA GLU A 73 3.14 1.93 -4.18
C GLU A 73 3.10 1.12 -2.88
N LEU A 74 2.46 -0.05 -2.90
CA LEU A 74 2.38 -0.93 -1.75
C LEU A 74 3.77 -1.46 -1.35
N HIS A 75 4.54 -1.93 -2.33
CA HIS A 75 5.90 -2.40 -2.12
C HIS A 75 6.80 -1.30 -1.54
N ASP A 76 6.65 -0.06 -2.02
CA ASP A 76 7.43 1.07 -1.54
C ASP A 76 7.07 1.45 -0.10
N ILE A 77 5.79 1.41 0.27
CA ILE A 77 5.32 1.62 1.65
C ILE A 77 5.90 0.56 2.60
N MET A 78 5.84 -0.72 2.20
CA MET A 78 6.33 -1.83 3.01
C MET A 78 7.86 -1.80 3.15
N SER A 79 8.57 -1.49 2.07
CA SER A 79 10.04 -1.38 2.08
C SER A 79 10.53 -0.13 2.83
N GLY A 80 9.77 0.97 2.75
CA GLY A 80 10.10 2.22 3.45
C GLY A 80 10.13 2.07 4.98
N GLU A 81 9.38 1.12 5.57
CA GLU A 81 9.50 0.84 7.01
C GLU A 81 10.86 0.24 7.38
N HIS A 82 11.39 -0.67 6.55
CA HIS A 82 12.68 -1.32 6.79
C HIS A 82 13.85 -0.32 6.79
N GLU A 83 13.75 0.73 5.96
CA GLU A 83 14.75 1.81 5.92
C GLU A 83 14.63 2.75 7.12
N LEU A 84 13.41 3.07 7.57
CA LEU A 84 13.15 3.92 8.73
C LEU A 84 13.52 3.28 10.08
N LYS A 85 13.46 1.94 10.19
CA LYS A 85 13.89 1.19 11.39
C LYS A 85 15.41 1.08 11.54
N ASN A 86 16.19 1.32 10.48
CA ASN A 86 17.65 1.23 10.47
C ASN A 86 18.38 2.60 10.51
N SER A 87 17.64 3.70 10.73
CA SER A 87 18.20 5.07 10.87
C SER A 87 18.12 5.59 12.30
#